data_AF-G1VDL4-F1
#
_entry.id   AF-G1VDL4-F1
#
_cell.length_a   1.000
_cell.length_b   1.000
_cell.length_c   1.000
_cell.angle_alpha   90.00
_cell.angle_beta   90.00
_cell.angle_gamma   90.00
#
_symmetry.space_group_name_H-M   'P 1'
#
loop_
_entity.id
_entity.type
_entity.pdbx_description
1 polymer ?
#
loop_
_entity_poly.entity_id
_entity_poly.type
_entity_poly.pdbx_seq_one_letter_code
_entity_poly.pdbx_strand_id
1 'polypeptide(L)'
;MKKIYLLLLAAITMVSCSVERHPEYMMDEDAMTKNIDESFPALLKGCYGYLKTWSDPMYRCGEYAGDNIMIRGTSTDAFYEFISYSRTPNNYRLQNFWDFSYKVVAQASNIIKAIPEGKNTTTDTQLGECYYLRGMIYFYLCRAYGRPYAQNPEKNLGMPIVNGTPDDPANAVLPNRSTVKETYEQAISDLEKAASLMTEDIHGEEHCIFASKEAAWAMLSRVYLYMSGTYENPNTAYAQKSVEYATKVIDSGKFSLLSRKDYGVSNTLEPENNPENIFVVKRVDSEFPGWDYYYTIGGMYSNIGGMGWGEMYASAKYLDLLNETGQNDWFNKKYTDIRAQFIEPQYVKDKTDKYVPVFRFIKNVYDASGNQVNFNYVQLRYTRQPDNSLTCDTTGTGHTTPLVLTPIDPAQRLYSINYQGHTYRGVLDYQMKLNRVYPMFYVVKCSRQGGKENQLYSPVISRLDEMYLNRAEANVKLGNISSAMADVNTIRERAIVGGSYTSAQFTAATAKTLVDKERQLELAFEAERSYDVFRNGDTLTRRFPGPHQPMVDIPATDYRVIYFIPQSAINAYKGNLEQNPRSN
;
A
#
# COMPACT_ATOMS: atom_id res chain seq x y z
N MET A 1 60.66 -52.78 -22.76
CA MET A 1 59.19 -52.74 -22.56
C MET A 1 58.76 -51.95 -21.31
N LYS A 2 59.35 -52.12 -20.12
CA LYS A 2 58.98 -51.36 -18.90
C LYS A 2 59.07 -49.81 -19.00
N LYS A 3 60.00 -49.26 -19.79
CA LYS A 3 60.15 -47.80 -19.97
C LYS A 3 59.08 -47.16 -20.88
N ILE A 4 58.48 -47.93 -21.78
CA ILE A 4 57.40 -47.45 -22.68
C ILE A 4 56.07 -47.36 -21.92
N TYR A 5 55.80 -48.31 -21.02
CA TYR A 5 54.61 -48.26 -20.16
C TYR A 5 54.63 -47.09 -19.16
N LEU A 6 55.80 -46.69 -18.67
CA LEU A 6 55.94 -45.51 -17.78
C LEU A 6 55.70 -44.19 -18.52
N LEU A 7 56.10 -44.09 -19.79
CA LEU A 7 55.83 -42.92 -20.63
C LEU A 7 54.35 -42.82 -21.03
N LEU A 8 53.69 -43.96 -21.29
CA LEU A 8 52.24 -43.98 -21.52
C LEU A 8 51.43 -43.63 -20.25
N LEU A 9 51.90 -44.06 -19.06
CA LEU A 9 51.24 -43.74 -17.80
C LEU A 9 51.39 -42.25 -17.43
N ALA A 10 52.53 -41.63 -17.75
CA ALA A 10 52.75 -40.19 -17.54
C ALA A 10 51.99 -39.29 -18.55
N ALA A 11 51.69 -39.80 -19.75
CA ALA A 11 50.88 -39.09 -20.73
C ALA A 11 49.38 -39.06 -20.35
N ILE A 12 48.89 -40.08 -19.65
CA ILE A 12 47.49 -40.15 -19.18
C ILE A 12 47.25 -39.18 -18.00
N THR A 13 48.28 -38.83 -17.24
CA THR A 13 48.16 -37.86 -16.12
C THR A 13 48.11 -36.39 -16.56
N MET A 14 48.27 -36.08 -17.85
CA MET A 14 48.19 -34.70 -18.36
C MET A 14 46.88 -34.35 -19.07
N VAL A 15 45.89 -35.25 -19.08
CA VAL A 15 44.50 -34.89 -19.39
C VAL A 15 43.83 -34.48 -18.08
N SER A 16 44.17 -33.28 -17.61
CA SER A 16 43.32 -32.56 -16.67
C SER A 16 42.02 -32.27 -17.40
N CYS A 17 40.98 -33.07 -17.18
CA CYS A 17 39.62 -32.63 -17.48
C CYS A 17 39.43 -31.30 -16.76
N SER A 18 39.19 -30.20 -17.50
CA SER A 18 38.71 -28.96 -16.93
C SER A 18 37.34 -29.25 -16.31
N VAL A 19 37.30 -29.52 -15.01
CA VAL A 19 36.05 -29.63 -14.25
C VAL A 19 35.57 -28.21 -13.92
N GLU A 20 35.46 -27.38 -14.95
CA GLU A 20 34.68 -26.15 -14.88
C GLU A 20 33.22 -26.56 -15.06
N ARG A 21 32.57 -26.80 -13.93
CA ARG A 21 31.13 -27.00 -13.89
C ARG A 21 30.50 -25.63 -13.64
N HIS A 22 30.07 -24.98 -14.71
CA HIS A 22 29.12 -23.89 -14.58
C HIS A 22 27.76 -24.50 -14.17
N PRO A 23 27.08 -23.94 -13.18
CA PRO A 23 25.72 -24.36 -12.84
C PRO A 23 24.82 -24.18 -14.05
N GLU A 24 24.12 -25.23 -14.48
CA GLU A 24 23.28 -25.25 -15.70
C GLU A 24 22.16 -24.19 -15.72
N TYR A 25 21.87 -23.56 -14.58
CA TYR A 25 20.79 -22.59 -14.40
C TYR A 25 21.27 -21.19 -13.97
N MET A 26 22.59 -20.95 -13.92
CA MET A 26 23.13 -19.61 -13.66
C MET A 26 23.83 -19.12 -14.93
N MET A 27 23.47 -17.92 -15.39
CA MET A 27 24.21 -17.28 -16.46
C MET A 27 25.59 -16.88 -15.92
N ASP A 28 26.62 -17.25 -16.67
CA ASP A 28 28.00 -16.92 -16.35
C ASP A 28 28.24 -15.40 -16.47
N GLU A 29 28.84 -14.78 -15.46
CA GLU A 29 29.04 -13.32 -15.38
C GLU A 29 29.91 -12.79 -16.53
N ASP A 30 30.94 -13.55 -16.92
CA ASP A 30 31.81 -13.24 -18.06
C ASP A 30 31.06 -13.38 -19.40
N ALA A 31 30.15 -14.36 -19.52
CA ALA A 31 29.29 -14.48 -20.69
C ALA A 31 28.24 -13.34 -20.78
N MET A 32 27.69 -12.90 -19.64
CA MET A 32 26.73 -11.79 -19.59
C MET A 32 27.38 -10.44 -19.92
N THR A 33 28.57 -10.18 -19.41
CA THR A 33 29.30 -8.92 -19.66
C THR A 33 29.84 -8.83 -21.09
N LYS A 34 30.26 -9.95 -21.70
CA LYS A 34 30.71 -10.00 -23.10
C LYS A 34 29.58 -9.73 -24.12
N ASN A 35 28.34 -10.15 -23.81
CA ASN A 35 27.16 -9.93 -24.66
C ASN A 35 26.06 -9.14 -23.92
N ILE A 36 26.46 -8.07 -23.22
CA ILE A 36 25.52 -7.29 -22.38
C ILE A 36 24.36 -6.71 -23.19
N ASP A 37 24.59 -6.36 -24.46
CA ASP A 37 23.56 -5.90 -25.39
C ASP A 37 22.48 -6.96 -25.67
N GLU A 38 22.86 -8.24 -25.78
CA GLU A 38 21.92 -9.34 -26.01
C GLU A 38 21.21 -9.76 -24.72
N SER A 39 21.91 -9.64 -23.58
CA SER A 39 21.41 -10.03 -22.26
C SER A 39 20.57 -8.96 -21.58
N PHE A 40 20.65 -7.71 -22.04
CA PHE A 40 20.02 -6.55 -21.40
C PHE A 40 18.51 -6.72 -21.17
N PRO A 41 17.67 -7.12 -22.15
CA PRO A 41 16.25 -7.30 -21.92
C PRO A 41 15.94 -8.34 -20.82
N ALA A 42 16.74 -9.40 -20.71
CA ALA A 42 16.58 -10.42 -19.67
C ALA A 42 16.99 -9.89 -18.29
N LEU A 43 18.08 -9.12 -18.22
CA LEU A 43 18.52 -8.46 -16.99
C LEU A 43 17.49 -7.45 -16.48
N LEU A 44 16.95 -6.60 -17.36
CA LEU A 44 15.88 -5.66 -17.00
C LEU A 44 14.63 -6.39 -16.49
N LYS A 45 14.21 -7.48 -17.15
CA LYS A 45 13.13 -8.34 -16.65
C LYS A 45 13.44 -8.93 -15.26
N GLY A 46 14.71 -9.20 -14.96
CA GLY A 46 15.17 -9.58 -13.62
C GLY A 46 14.88 -8.51 -12.56
N CYS A 47 15.08 -7.23 -12.87
CA CYS A 47 14.73 -6.12 -11.98
C CYS A 47 13.23 -6.12 -11.64
N TYR A 48 12.36 -6.26 -12.65
CA TYR A 48 10.91 -6.39 -12.43
C TYR A 48 10.56 -7.68 -11.65
N GLY A 49 11.30 -8.77 -11.89
CA GLY A 49 11.19 -10.00 -11.11
C GLY A 49 11.46 -9.80 -9.62
N TYR A 50 12.41 -8.95 -9.25
CA TYR A 50 12.65 -8.60 -7.84
C TYR A 50 11.52 -7.78 -7.22
N LEU A 51 10.83 -6.93 -8.00
CA LEU A 51 9.69 -6.15 -7.49
C LEU A 51 8.57 -7.04 -6.93
N LYS A 52 8.42 -8.25 -7.44
CA LYS A 52 7.42 -9.22 -7.01
C LYS A 52 7.54 -9.61 -5.54
N THR A 53 8.77 -9.77 -5.04
CA THR A 53 9.01 -10.05 -3.61
C THR A 53 9.07 -8.77 -2.79
N TRP A 54 9.57 -7.68 -3.39
CA TRP A 54 9.64 -6.36 -2.78
C TRP A 54 8.27 -5.75 -2.46
N SER A 55 7.26 -6.01 -3.30
CA SER A 55 5.97 -5.33 -3.25
C SER A 55 5.11 -5.71 -2.03
N ASP A 56 5.22 -6.93 -1.49
CA ASP A 56 4.45 -7.34 -0.30
C ASP A 56 4.87 -6.57 0.97
N PRO A 57 6.15 -6.52 1.36
CA PRO A 57 6.59 -5.67 2.47
C PRO A 57 6.32 -4.18 2.22
N MET A 58 6.55 -3.70 1.00
CA MET A 58 6.27 -2.32 0.60
C MET A 58 4.82 -1.94 0.91
N TYR A 59 3.89 -2.78 0.46
CA TYR A 59 2.45 -2.60 0.66
C TYR A 59 2.12 -2.49 2.15
N ARG A 60 2.64 -3.43 2.94
CA ARG A 60 2.37 -3.50 4.38
C ARG A 60 2.92 -2.29 5.12
N CYS A 61 4.10 -1.78 4.74
CA CYS A 61 4.66 -0.57 5.35
C CYS A 61 3.69 0.62 5.26
N GLY A 62 3.00 0.78 4.13
CA GLY A 62 2.09 1.89 3.91
C GLY A 62 0.69 1.71 4.50
N GLU A 63 0.13 0.50 4.42
CA GLU A 63 -1.26 0.25 4.83
C GLU A 63 -1.38 -0.18 6.30
N TYR A 64 -0.50 -1.06 6.80
CA TYR A 64 -0.64 -1.65 8.13
C TYR A 64 -0.27 -0.68 9.24
N ALA A 65 0.56 0.31 8.95
CA ALA A 65 0.76 1.46 9.84
C ALA A 65 -0.41 2.45 9.79
N GLY A 66 -1.36 2.32 8.87
CA GLY A 66 -2.51 3.21 8.72
C GLY A 66 -3.71 2.86 9.60
N ASP A 67 -4.81 3.56 9.43
CA ASP A 67 -6.04 3.44 10.21
C ASP A 67 -7.24 2.89 9.42
N ASN A 68 -7.02 2.43 8.18
CA ASN A 68 -8.04 1.82 7.32
C ASN A 68 -8.40 0.38 7.71
N ILE A 69 -7.49 -0.30 8.40
CA ILE A 69 -7.58 -1.73 8.69
C ILE A 69 -7.49 -1.99 10.18
N MET A 70 -7.99 -3.16 10.58
CA MET A 70 -7.76 -3.75 11.89
C MET A 70 -7.39 -5.21 11.76
N ILE A 71 -6.66 -5.74 12.73
CA ILE A 71 -6.31 -7.16 12.81
C ILE A 71 -7.19 -7.86 13.84
N ARG A 72 -7.57 -9.11 13.57
CA ARG A 72 -8.43 -9.93 14.43
C ARG A 72 -7.87 -10.20 15.84
N GLY A 73 -6.61 -9.89 16.13
CA GLY A 73 -5.95 -10.16 17.41
C GLY A 73 -4.45 -9.93 17.36
N THR A 74 -3.76 -10.20 18.46
CA THR A 74 -2.30 -10.19 18.50
C THR A 74 -1.70 -11.31 17.64
N SER A 75 -0.56 -11.08 17.02
CA SER A 75 0.15 -12.06 16.20
C SER A 75 1.65 -12.04 16.49
N THR A 76 2.32 -13.17 16.26
CA THR A 76 3.78 -13.30 16.29
C THR A 76 4.43 -13.02 14.94
N ASP A 77 3.65 -12.85 13.85
CA ASP A 77 4.21 -12.41 12.57
C ASP A 77 4.72 -10.97 12.70
N ALA A 78 5.87 -10.71 12.08
CA ALA A 78 6.58 -9.44 12.11
C ALA A 78 5.76 -8.25 11.55
N PHE A 79 4.70 -8.47 10.76
CA PHE A 79 3.81 -7.37 10.36
C PHE A 79 2.98 -6.81 11.54
N TYR A 80 2.79 -7.56 12.63
CA TYR A 80 2.01 -7.09 13.78
C TYR A 80 2.62 -5.83 14.42
N GLU A 81 3.93 -5.69 14.34
CA GLU A 81 4.68 -4.51 14.80
C GLU A 81 4.27 -3.22 14.04
N PHE A 82 3.75 -3.35 12.82
CA PHE A 82 3.38 -2.23 11.97
C PHE A 82 2.08 -1.61 12.47
N ILE A 83 1.12 -2.47 12.85
CA ILE A 83 -0.19 -2.05 13.39
C ILE A 83 -0.05 -1.66 14.86
N SER A 84 0.67 -2.43 15.66
CA SER A 84 0.82 -2.16 17.09
C SER A 84 1.81 -1.03 17.41
N TYR A 85 2.62 -0.60 16.45
CA TYR A 85 3.74 0.33 16.65
C TYR A 85 4.82 -0.18 17.63
N SER A 86 4.81 -1.48 17.97
CA SER A 86 5.83 -2.14 18.79
C SER A 86 7.05 -2.54 17.93
N ARG A 87 7.70 -1.56 17.29
CA ARG A 87 8.77 -1.78 16.31
C ARG A 87 10.03 -2.37 16.93
N THR A 88 10.67 -3.32 16.25
CA THR A 88 12.03 -3.82 16.57
C THR A 88 12.95 -3.82 15.34
N PRO A 89 14.28 -3.65 15.51
CA PRO A 89 15.25 -3.82 14.42
C PRO A 89 15.30 -5.23 13.83
N ASN A 90 14.82 -6.24 14.57
CA ASN A 90 14.82 -7.65 14.14
C ASN A 90 13.50 -8.01 13.45
N ASN A 91 13.29 -7.49 12.24
CA ASN A 91 12.07 -7.70 11.48
C ASN A 91 12.39 -8.30 10.09
N TYR A 92 12.08 -9.58 9.88
CA TYR A 92 12.43 -10.29 8.65
C TYR A 92 11.68 -9.77 7.40
N ARG A 93 10.51 -9.13 7.58
CA ARG A 93 9.78 -8.49 6.46
C ARG A 93 10.50 -7.23 5.99
N LEU A 94 10.99 -6.41 6.93
CA LEU A 94 11.80 -5.24 6.61
C LEU A 94 13.17 -5.64 6.05
N GLN A 95 13.75 -6.75 6.51
CA GLN A 95 14.96 -7.32 5.90
C GLN A 95 14.72 -7.66 4.42
N ASN A 96 13.63 -8.37 4.11
CA ASN A 96 13.25 -8.65 2.72
C ASN A 96 13.02 -7.36 1.91
N PHE A 97 12.34 -6.36 2.48
CA PHE A 97 12.13 -5.08 1.82
C PHE A 97 13.45 -4.39 1.45
N TRP A 98 14.40 -4.36 2.39
CA TRP A 98 15.73 -3.79 2.19
C TRP A 98 16.51 -4.54 1.11
N ASP A 99 16.59 -5.86 1.21
CA ASP A 99 17.41 -6.69 0.32
C ASP A 99 16.91 -6.63 -1.12
N PHE A 100 15.59 -6.76 -1.34
CA PHE A 100 15.05 -6.69 -2.69
C PHE A 100 15.06 -5.27 -3.26
N SER A 101 15.01 -4.24 -2.42
CA SER A 101 15.25 -2.86 -2.87
C SER A 101 16.67 -2.70 -3.40
N TYR A 102 17.69 -3.08 -2.62
CA TYR A 102 19.08 -2.92 -3.05
C TYR A 102 19.51 -3.87 -4.16
N LYS A 103 18.84 -5.03 -4.34
CA LYS A 103 19.00 -5.87 -5.55
C LYS A 103 18.56 -5.15 -6.82
N VAL A 104 17.40 -4.48 -6.79
CA VAL A 104 16.92 -3.68 -7.93
C VAL A 104 17.88 -2.51 -8.20
N VAL A 105 18.29 -1.77 -7.15
CA VAL A 105 19.24 -0.66 -7.28
C VAL A 105 20.56 -1.13 -7.88
N ALA A 106 21.10 -2.25 -7.40
CA ALA A 106 22.37 -2.79 -7.88
C ALA A 106 22.28 -3.18 -9.35
N GLN A 107 21.27 -3.97 -9.73
CA GLN A 107 21.12 -4.45 -11.10
C GLN A 107 20.83 -3.32 -12.08
N ALA A 108 19.91 -2.41 -11.76
CA ALA A 108 19.61 -1.24 -12.60
C ALA A 108 20.86 -0.36 -12.79
N SER A 109 21.63 -0.13 -11.72
CA SER A 109 22.86 0.67 -11.81
C SER A 109 23.94 -0.01 -12.63
N ASN A 110 24.08 -1.34 -12.56
CA ASN A 110 25.05 -2.08 -13.37
C ASN A 110 24.71 -1.99 -14.86
N ILE A 111 23.42 -2.10 -15.20
CA ILE A 111 22.95 -1.94 -16.58
C ILE A 111 23.23 -0.52 -17.07
N ILE A 112 22.85 0.51 -16.29
CA ILE A 112 23.06 1.93 -16.64
C ILE A 112 24.55 2.23 -16.89
N LYS A 113 25.45 1.60 -16.15
CA LYS A 113 26.90 1.74 -16.34
C LYS A 113 27.41 1.04 -17.60
N ALA A 114 26.85 -0.12 -17.92
CA ALA A 114 27.36 -0.99 -18.98
C ALA A 114 26.83 -0.63 -20.38
N ILE A 115 25.62 -0.09 -20.47
CA ILE A 115 24.96 0.22 -21.74
C ILE A 115 24.97 1.74 -21.96
N PRO A 116 25.59 2.25 -23.05
CA PRO A 116 25.58 3.67 -23.35
C PRO A 116 24.22 4.13 -23.88
N GLU A 117 23.81 5.33 -23.46
CA GLU A 117 22.65 6.04 -24.00
C GLU A 117 22.88 6.47 -25.47
N GLY A 118 21.78 6.69 -26.21
CA GLY A 118 21.79 7.22 -27.57
C GLY A 118 22.04 6.18 -28.67
N LYS A 119 22.05 4.88 -28.32
CA LYS A 119 22.28 3.79 -29.29
C LYS A 119 21.11 3.63 -30.25
N ASN A 120 19.89 3.61 -29.72
CA ASN A 120 18.61 3.63 -30.43
C ASN A 120 17.48 3.82 -29.42
N THR A 121 16.29 4.19 -29.90
CA THR A 121 15.13 4.53 -29.06
C THR A 121 14.69 3.39 -28.13
N THR A 122 14.78 2.13 -28.57
CA THR A 122 14.35 0.98 -27.76
C THR A 122 15.31 0.74 -26.61
N THR A 123 16.62 0.74 -26.88
CA THR A 123 17.64 0.65 -25.84
C THR A 123 17.54 1.81 -24.86
N ASP A 124 17.32 3.03 -25.34
CA ASP A 124 17.16 4.20 -24.49
C ASP A 124 15.89 4.10 -23.63
N THR A 125 14.79 3.62 -24.19
CA THR A 125 13.55 3.38 -23.43
C THR A 125 13.78 2.37 -22.32
N GLN A 126 14.43 1.24 -22.59
CA GLN A 126 14.77 0.23 -21.59
C GLN A 126 15.77 0.77 -20.53
N LEU A 127 16.71 1.65 -20.90
CA LEU A 127 17.56 2.35 -19.94
C LEU A 127 16.73 3.28 -19.06
N GLY A 128 15.77 3.99 -19.65
CA GLY A 128 14.78 4.78 -18.94
C GLY A 128 14.00 3.96 -17.91
N GLU A 129 13.63 2.72 -18.21
CA GLU A 129 13.03 1.81 -17.24
C GLU A 129 13.97 1.50 -16.07
N CYS A 130 15.27 1.28 -16.32
CA CYS A 130 16.27 1.08 -15.25
C CYS A 130 16.34 2.30 -14.32
N TYR A 131 16.39 3.51 -14.90
CA TYR A 131 16.37 4.75 -14.13
C TYR A 131 15.07 4.88 -13.33
N TYR A 132 13.91 4.61 -13.94
CA TYR A 132 12.62 4.65 -13.24
C TYR A 132 12.61 3.73 -12.03
N LEU A 133 13.02 2.47 -12.22
CA LEU A 133 13.07 1.47 -11.16
C LEU A 133 14.00 1.91 -10.02
N ARG A 134 15.20 2.41 -10.33
CA ARG A 134 16.14 2.87 -9.31
C ARG A 134 15.60 4.08 -8.54
N GLY A 135 15.06 5.07 -9.23
CA GLY A 135 14.48 6.26 -8.61
C GLY A 135 13.27 5.95 -7.74
N MET A 136 12.35 5.10 -8.22
CA MET A 136 11.21 4.61 -7.45
C MET A 136 11.68 3.90 -6.17
N ILE A 137 12.65 2.99 -6.26
CA ILE A 137 13.13 2.26 -5.08
C ILE A 137 13.73 3.20 -4.04
N TYR A 138 14.51 4.21 -4.44
CA TYR A 138 15.05 5.20 -3.49
C TYR A 138 13.95 5.99 -2.78
N PHE A 139 12.92 6.42 -3.51
CA PHE A 139 11.76 7.08 -2.90
C PHE A 139 11.06 6.19 -1.87
N TYR A 140 10.77 4.93 -2.22
CA TYR A 140 10.08 4.00 -1.35
C TYR A 140 10.91 3.55 -0.13
N LEU A 141 12.22 3.39 -0.27
CA LEU A 141 13.13 3.17 0.85
C LEU A 141 13.12 4.39 1.79
N CYS A 142 13.25 5.60 1.23
CA CYS A 142 13.31 6.82 2.03
C CYS A 142 12.00 7.09 2.76
N ARG A 143 10.83 6.86 2.15
CA ARG A 143 9.55 7.06 2.84
C ARG A 143 9.31 6.06 3.97
N ALA A 144 9.94 4.88 3.94
CA ALA A 144 9.87 3.89 5.02
C ALA A 144 10.88 4.16 6.15
N TYR A 145 12.14 4.45 5.80
CA TYR A 145 13.25 4.53 6.75
C TYR A 145 13.74 5.96 7.04
N GLY A 146 13.38 6.93 6.24
CA GLY A 146 13.69 8.35 6.42
C GLY A 146 12.51 9.11 7.03
N ARG A 147 12.80 10.19 7.77
CA ARG A 147 11.75 11.08 8.29
C ARG A 147 10.96 11.72 7.15
N PRO A 148 9.67 12.08 7.36
CA PRO A 148 8.93 12.85 6.37
C PRO A 148 9.72 14.07 5.90
N TYR A 149 9.72 14.36 4.59
CA TYR A 149 10.59 15.39 4.00
C TYR A 149 10.38 16.77 4.64
N ALA A 150 9.16 17.10 5.07
CA ALA A 150 8.86 18.35 5.79
C ALA A 150 9.60 18.51 7.14
N GLN A 151 10.27 17.46 7.64
CA GLN A 151 10.99 17.46 8.90
C GLN A 151 12.50 17.45 8.64
N ASN A 152 13.15 18.61 8.57
CA ASN A 152 14.61 18.80 8.48
C ASN A 152 15.33 17.83 7.49
N PRO A 153 14.98 17.86 6.20
CA PRO A 153 15.44 16.86 5.24
C PRO A 153 16.95 16.93 4.97
N GLU A 154 17.60 18.07 5.23
CA GLU A 154 19.06 18.26 5.13
C GLU A 154 19.85 17.62 6.29
N LYS A 155 19.16 17.23 7.37
CA LYS A 155 19.79 16.69 8.58
C LYS A 155 19.39 15.26 8.87
N ASN A 156 18.12 14.94 8.66
CA ASN A 156 17.62 13.61 8.91
C ASN A 156 18.20 12.62 7.90
N LEU A 157 18.57 11.43 8.39
CA LEU A 157 19.18 10.40 7.57
C LEU A 157 18.16 9.79 6.60
N GLY A 158 18.53 9.76 5.33
CA GLY A 158 17.89 9.04 4.24
C GLY A 158 18.54 7.67 4.06
N MET A 159 18.96 7.36 2.83
CA MET A 159 19.43 6.04 2.43
C MET A 159 20.88 6.07 1.91
N PRO A 160 21.65 4.99 2.05
CA PRO A 160 22.91 4.82 1.30
C PRO A 160 22.64 4.87 -0.21
N ILE A 161 23.24 5.84 -0.89
CA ILE A 161 23.18 5.95 -2.36
C ILE A 161 24.35 5.17 -2.93
N VAL A 162 24.06 4.13 -3.70
CA VAL A 162 25.05 3.19 -4.24
C VAL A 162 24.88 3.10 -5.74
N ASN A 163 26.01 3.07 -6.45
CA ASN A 163 26.02 3.07 -7.91
C ASN A 163 26.31 1.66 -8.43
N GLY A 164 25.49 0.67 -8.08
CA GLY A 164 25.70 -0.71 -8.55
C GLY A 164 26.57 -1.57 -7.65
N THR A 165 26.89 -2.76 -8.15
CA THR A 165 27.74 -3.73 -7.46
C THR A 165 29.19 -3.23 -7.48
N PRO A 166 29.89 -3.20 -6.33
CA PRO A 166 31.32 -2.92 -6.30
C PRO A 166 32.13 -4.01 -7.01
N ASP A 167 33.27 -3.66 -7.61
CA ASP A 167 34.14 -4.63 -8.30
C ASP A 167 34.69 -5.72 -7.36
N ASP A 168 34.90 -5.37 -6.08
CA ASP A 168 35.23 -6.32 -5.01
C ASP A 168 34.18 -6.22 -3.89
N PRO A 169 33.03 -6.90 -4.01
CA PRO A 169 31.96 -6.88 -3.00
C PRO A 169 32.45 -7.38 -1.64
N ALA A 170 33.43 -8.29 -1.63
CA ALA A 170 33.94 -8.88 -0.41
C ALA A 170 34.70 -7.84 0.42
N ASN A 171 35.35 -6.84 -0.19
CA ASN A 171 36.10 -5.80 0.52
C ASN A 171 35.54 -4.38 0.36
N ALA A 172 34.43 -4.21 -0.35
CA ALA A 172 33.81 -2.92 -0.55
C ALA A 172 33.37 -2.25 0.76
N VAL A 173 33.75 -0.98 0.91
CA VAL A 173 33.17 -0.09 1.92
C VAL A 173 32.09 0.72 1.22
N LEU A 174 30.84 0.47 1.61
CA LEU A 174 29.68 1.17 1.08
C LEU A 174 29.50 2.54 1.78
N PRO A 175 28.94 3.55 1.08
CA PRO A 175 28.81 4.91 1.60
C PRO A 175 27.79 5.00 2.73
N ASN A 176 28.07 5.81 3.76
CA ASN A 176 27.12 6.08 4.83
C ASN A 176 25.75 6.55 4.30
N ARG A 177 24.72 6.50 5.16
CA ARG A 177 23.40 7.02 4.82
C ARG A 177 23.51 8.49 4.39
N SER A 178 23.02 8.79 3.19
CA SER A 178 22.82 10.18 2.77
C SER A 178 21.71 10.82 3.61
N THR A 179 21.49 12.12 3.44
CA THR A 179 20.34 12.82 4.01
C THR A 179 19.04 12.44 3.29
N VAL A 180 17.88 12.71 3.92
CA VAL A 180 16.56 12.56 3.27
C VAL A 180 16.52 13.40 2.00
N LYS A 181 17.05 14.62 2.03
CA LYS A 181 17.13 15.51 0.87
C LYS A 181 17.88 14.87 -0.30
N GLU A 182 19.12 14.41 -0.06
CA GLU A 182 19.95 13.79 -1.11
C GLU A 182 19.32 12.51 -1.67
N THR A 183 18.64 11.72 -0.83
CA THR A 183 17.94 10.53 -1.30
C THR A 183 16.77 10.88 -2.24
N TYR A 184 16.00 11.93 -1.92
CA TYR A 184 14.93 12.41 -2.79
C TYR A 184 15.50 13.03 -4.08
N GLU A 185 16.62 13.75 -4.02
CA GLU A 185 17.31 14.30 -5.20
C GLU A 185 17.79 13.19 -6.14
N GLN A 186 18.34 12.09 -5.60
CA GLN A 186 18.68 10.90 -6.39
C GLN A 186 17.43 10.31 -7.08
N ALA A 187 16.33 10.17 -6.35
CA ALA A 187 15.08 9.66 -6.90
C ALA A 187 14.54 10.56 -8.02
N ILE A 188 14.52 11.87 -7.82
CA ILE A 188 14.06 12.85 -8.83
C ILE A 188 14.94 12.81 -10.07
N SER A 189 16.27 12.86 -9.91
CA SER A 189 17.22 12.84 -11.02
C SER A 189 17.01 11.60 -11.90
N ASP A 190 16.84 10.43 -11.28
CA ASP A 190 16.59 9.18 -11.99
C ASP A 190 15.23 9.21 -12.70
N LEU A 191 14.16 9.64 -12.03
CA LEU A 191 12.82 9.67 -12.62
C LEU A 191 12.69 10.70 -13.76
N GLU A 192 13.34 11.86 -13.66
CA GLU A 192 13.39 12.85 -14.73
C GLU A 192 14.18 12.31 -15.94
N LYS A 193 15.32 11.64 -15.68
CA LYS A 193 16.10 10.97 -16.72
C LYS A 193 15.27 9.86 -17.40
N ALA A 194 14.57 9.06 -16.62
CA ALA A 194 13.67 8.02 -17.10
C ALA A 194 12.61 8.58 -18.07
N ALA A 195 11.92 9.65 -17.66
CA ALA A 195 10.92 10.31 -18.49
C ALA A 195 11.51 10.89 -19.80
N SER A 196 12.76 11.35 -19.77
CA SER A 196 13.44 11.88 -20.96
C SER A 196 13.82 10.80 -21.98
N LEU A 197 14.10 9.57 -21.53
CA LEU A 197 14.57 8.47 -22.38
C LEU A 197 13.43 7.59 -22.93
N MET A 198 12.34 7.40 -22.18
CA MET A 198 11.20 6.55 -22.59
C MET A 198 10.31 7.25 -23.63
N THR A 199 10.84 7.53 -24.83
CA THR A 199 10.13 8.33 -25.84
C THR A 199 9.21 7.56 -26.77
N GLU A 200 9.30 6.23 -26.79
CA GLU A 200 8.44 5.36 -27.59
C GLU A 200 7.72 4.34 -26.68
N ASP A 201 6.64 3.76 -27.18
CA ASP A 201 5.98 2.62 -26.53
C ASP A 201 6.50 1.32 -27.15
N ILE A 202 7.25 0.55 -26.37
CA ILE A 202 7.82 -0.75 -26.78
C ILE A 202 7.07 -1.95 -26.20
N HIS A 203 6.06 -1.73 -25.36
CA HIS A 203 5.37 -2.78 -24.60
C HIS A 203 3.94 -3.02 -25.08
N GLY A 204 3.32 -2.05 -25.77
CA GLY A 204 2.00 -2.20 -26.38
C GLY A 204 0.94 -2.62 -25.36
N GLU A 205 0.37 -3.81 -25.49
CA GLU A 205 -0.67 -4.29 -24.56
C GLU A 205 -0.16 -4.47 -23.12
N GLU A 206 1.15 -4.65 -22.91
CA GLU A 206 1.79 -4.77 -21.58
C GLU A 206 2.12 -3.39 -20.93
N HIS A 207 1.50 -2.31 -21.42
CA HIS A 207 1.79 -0.91 -21.09
C HIS A 207 1.89 -0.52 -19.60
N CYS A 208 1.14 -1.18 -18.70
CA CYS A 208 1.10 -0.80 -17.28
C CYS A 208 1.96 -1.70 -16.37
N ILE A 209 2.60 -2.75 -16.91
CA ILE A 209 3.41 -3.69 -16.12
C ILE A 209 4.92 -3.48 -16.32
N PHE A 210 5.27 -2.60 -17.24
CA PHE A 210 6.59 -2.03 -17.42
C PHE A 210 6.51 -0.51 -17.25
N ALA A 211 7.64 0.11 -16.89
CA ALA A 211 7.70 1.54 -16.71
C ALA A 211 7.53 2.27 -18.05
N SER A 212 6.81 3.38 -18.00
CA SER A 212 6.59 4.29 -19.11
C SER A 212 6.95 5.72 -18.72
N LYS A 213 7.02 6.62 -19.69
CA LYS A 213 7.20 8.06 -19.44
C LYS A 213 6.13 8.59 -18.48
N GLU A 214 4.89 8.18 -18.67
CA GLU A 214 3.78 8.57 -17.82
C GLU A 214 3.90 7.98 -16.41
N ALA A 215 4.43 6.75 -16.25
CA ALA A 215 4.76 6.21 -14.94
C ALA A 215 5.84 7.04 -14.22
N ALA A 216 6.87 7.47 -14.93
CA ALA A 216 7.90 8.37 -14.37
C ALA A 216 7.29 9.72 -13.94
N TRP A 217 6.41 10.32 -14.75
CA TRP A 217 5.69 11.52 -14.36
C TRP A 217 4.76 11.29 -13.15
N ALA A 218 4.04 10.17 -13.11
CA ALA A 218 3.18 9.85 -11.98
C ALA A 218 3.97 9.72 -10.67
N MET A 219 5.12 9.04 -10.71
CA MET A 219 6.01 8.94 -9.56
C MET A 219 6.59 10.30 -9.17
N LEU A 220 7.01 11.13 -10.13
CA LEU A 220 7.49 12.49 -9.85
C LEU A 220 6.40 13.35 -9.18
N SER A 221 5.15 13.25 -9.65
CA SER A 221 4.01 13.93 -9.02
C SER A 221 3.89 13.59 -7.53
N ARG A 222 4.00 12.29 -7.19
CA ARG A 222 3.98 11.83 -5.80
C ARG A 222 5.20 12.27 -5.01
N VAL A 223 6.41 12.12 -5.55
CA VAL A 223 7.66 12.54 -4.88
C VAL A 223 7.60 14.02 -4.53
N TYR A 224 7.21 14.88 -5.48
CA TYR A 224 7.05 16.30 -5.23
C TYR A 224 5.91 16.62 -4.27
N LEU A 225 4.83 15.83 -4.25
CA LEU A 225 3.77 15.96 -3.24
C LEU A 225 4.31 15.69 -1.83
N TYR A 226 5.17 14.67 -1.66
CA TYR A 226 5.83 14.38 -0.38
C TYR A 226 6.79 15.50 0.04
N MET A 227 7.38 16.22 -0.92
CA MET A 227 8.25 17.36 -0.67
C MET A 227 7.50 18.69 -0.47
N SER A 228 6.21 18.74 -0.80
CA SER A 228 5.39 19.97 -0.81
C SER A 228 5.08 20.57 0.56
N GLY A 229 5.67 20.07 1.65
CA GLY A 229 5.39 20.52 3.01
C GLY A 229 4.03 20.05 3.53
N THR A 230 3.61 20.59 4.67
CA THR A 230 2.25 20.36 5.21
C THR A 230 1.27 21.36 4.61
N TYR A 231 -0.02 21.25 4.93
CA TYR A 231 -1.00 22.25 4.51
C TYR A 231 -0.78 23.60 5.20
N GLU A 232 -0.27 23.59 6.43
CA GLU A 232 0.01 24.77 7.26
C GLU A 232 1.34 25.43 6.87
N ASN A 233 2.33 24.64 6.44
CA ASN A 233 3.65 25.11 6.02
C ASN A 233 4.01 24.52 4.65
N PRO A 234 3.34 24.95 3.55
CA PRO A 234 3.56 24.39 2.24
C PRO A 234 4.86 24.89 1.61
N ASN A 235 5.57 24.00 0.92
CA ASN A 235 6.57 24.36 -0.08
C ASN A 235 5.86 24.49 -1.43
N THR A 236 5.54 25.73 -1.82
CA THR A 236 4.77 26.03 -3.02
C THR A 236 5.49 25.66 -4.32
N ALA A 237 6.83 25.70 -4.35
CA ALA A 237 7.59 25.30 -5.53
C ALA A 237 7.43 23.79 -5.81
N TYR A 238 7.52 22.95 -4.78
CA TYR A 238 7.31 21.51 -4.92
C TYR A 238 5.83 21.16 -5.11
N ALA A 239 4.90 21.88 -4.49
CA ALA A 239 3.47 21.74 -4.80
C ALA A 239 3.20 22.02 -6.29
N GLN A 240 3.79 23.09 -6.85
CA GLN A 240 3.65 23.42 -8.27
C GLN A 240 4.22 22.33 -9.18
N LYS A 241 5.35 21.70 -8.79
CA LYS A 241 5.91 20.55 -9.51
C LYS A 241 5.01 19.31 -9.46
N SER A 242 4.39 19.03 -8.31
CA SER A 242 3.41 17.95 -8.20
C SER A 242 2.23 18.17 -9.15
N VAL A 243 1.67 19.40 -9.19
CA VAL A 243 0.64 19.79 -10.15
C VAL A 243 1.11 19.61 -11.61
N GLU A 244 2.32 20.06 -11.93
CA GLU A 244 2.89 19.97 -13.28
C GLU A 244 2.92 18.52 -13.78
N TYR A 245 3.48 17.60 -13.00
CA TYR A 245 3.61 16.20 -13.41
C TYR A 245 2.28 15.44 -13.38
N ALA A 246 1.39 15.71 -12.42
CA ALA A 246 0.04 15.16 -12.43
C ALA A 246 -0.71 15.58 -13.71
N THR A 247 -0.63 16.86 -14.07
CA THR A 247 -1.25 17.39 -15.29
C THR A 247 -0.66 16.74 -16.54
N LYS A 248 0.66 16.54 -16.63
CA LYS A 248 1.28 15.81 -17.76
C LYS A 248 0.70 14.41 -17.96
N VAL A 249 0.40 13.69 -16.87
CA VAL A 249 -0.22 12.36 -16.97
C VAL A 249 -1.68 12.46 -17.38
N ILE A 250 -2.46 13.35 -16.75
CA ILE A 250 -3.88 13.55 -17.05
C ILE A 250 -4.08 13.98 -18.51
N ASP A 251 -3.26 14.92 -18.99
CA ASP A 251 -3.36 15.50 -20.34
C ASP A 251 -2.71 14.60 -21.41
N SER A 252 -2.03 13.51 -21.04
CA SER A 252 -1.46 12.55 -22.00
C SER A 252 -2.53 11.85 -22.84
N GLY A 253 -3.77 11.75 -22.33
CA GLY A 253 -4.87 11.04 -22.97
C GLY A 253 -4.73 9.51 -23.01
N LYS A 254 -3.68 8.93 -22.39
CA LYS A 254 -3.45 7.48 -22.39
C LYS A 254 -4.30 6.69 -21.38
N PHE A 255 -4.81 7.37 -20.36
CA PHE A 255 -5.55 6.75 -19.26
C PHE A 255 -6.97 7.29 -19.19
N SER A 256 -7.90 6.51 -18.67
CA SER A 256 -9.28 6.96 -18.45
C SER A 256 -9.86 6.37 -17.18
N LEU A 257 -10.69 7.16 -16.49
CA LEU A 257 -11.39 6.71 -15.30
C LEU A 257 -12.46 5.68 -15.68
N LEU A 258 -12.54 4.61 -14.91
CA LEU A 258 -13.60 3.62 -15.00
C LEU A 258 -14.94 4.26 -14.67
N SER A 259 -15.99 3.74 -15.32
CA SER A 259 -17.36 4.04 -14.88
C SER A 259 -17.56 3.63 -13.43
N ARG A 260 -18.53 4.23 -12.74
CA ARG A 260 -18.88 3.85 -11.35
C ARG A 260 -19.03 2.33 -11.18
N LYS A 261 -19.76 1.69 -12.11
CA LYS A 261 -20.04 0.26 -12.06
C LYS A 261 -18.77 -0.56 -12.19
N ASP A 262 -17.92 -0.25 -13.17
CA ASP A 262 -16.72 -1.02 -13.46
C ASP A 262 -15.65 -0.81 -12.39
N TYR A 263 -15.58 0.40 -11.84
CA TYR A 263 -14.73 0.69 -10.68
C TYR A 263 -15.11 -0.16 -9.46
N GLY A 264 -16.41 -0.35 -9.19
CA GLY A 264 -16.87 -1.17 -8.05
C GLY A 264 -16.44 -2.65 -8.10
N VAL A 265 -15.92 -3.11 -9.25
CA VAL A 265 -15.37 -4.46 -9.45
C VAL A 265 -13.96 -4.42 -10.04
N SER A 266 -13.25 -3.30 -9.94
CA SER A 266 -11.95 -3.12 -10.59
C SER A 266 -10.89 -4.11 -10.12
N ASN A 267 -11.01 -4.62 -8.88
CA ASN A 267 -10.15 -5.68 -8.35
C ASN A 267 -10.25 -7.02 -9.12
N THR A 268 -11.29 -7.18 -9.95
CA THR A 268 -11.48 -8.37 -10.79
C THR A 268 -10.83 -8.25 -12.16
N LEU A 269 -10.36 -7.06 -12.54
CA LEU A 269 -9.69 -6.84 -13.81
C LEU A 269 -8.24 -7.35 -13.74
N GLU A 270 -7.74 -7.88 -14.86
CA GLU A 270 -6.29 -7.99 -15.04
C GLU A 270 -5.69 -6.58 -15.15
N PRO A 271 -4.44 -6.35 -14.70
CA PRO A 271 -3.84 -5.02 -14.68
C PRO A 271 -3.96 -4.26 -16.01
N GLU A 272 -3.68 -4.94 -17.12
CA GLU A 272 -3.70 -4.37 -18.48
C GLU A 272 -5.11 -4.02 -18.97
N ASN A 273 -6.15 -4.58 -18.34
CA ASN A 273 -7.54 -4.32 -18.69
C ASN A 273 -8.16 -3.20 -17.86
N ASN A 274 -7.42 -2.62 -16.91
CA ASN A 274 -7.87 -1.44 -16.18
C ASN A 274 -7.22 -0.18 -16.78
N PRO A 275 -7.97 0.69 -17.48
CA PRO A 275 -7.44 1.88 -18.13
C PRO A 275 -7.01 2.99 -17.16
N GLU A 276 -7.23 2.83 -15.86
CA GLU A 276 -6.72 3.73 -14.82
C GLU A 276 -5.26 3.42 -14.47
N ASN A 277 -4.78 2.19 -14.70
CA ASN A 277 -3.46 1.74 -14.24
C ASN A 277 -2.33 2.39 -15.03
N ILE A 278 -1.40 3.04 -14.32
CA ILE A 278 -0.20 3.65 -14.91
C ILE A 278 1.02 2.73 -14.73
N PHE A 279 1.23 2.21 -13.52
CA PHE A 279 2.27 1.23 -13.25
C PHE A 279 1.85 0.25 -12.15
N VAL A 280 2.03 -1.04 -12.41
CA VAL A 280 1.58 -2.16 -11.57
C VAL A 280 2.68 -3.22 -11.48
N VAL A 281 2.91 -3.75 -10.29
CA VAL A 281 3.78 -4.93 -10.12
C VAL A 281 2.96 -6.18 -10.40
N LYS A 282 3.02 -6.68 -11.65
CA LYS A 282 2.22 -7.83 -12.07
C LYS A 282 2.58 -9.11 -11.30
N ARG A 283 1.53 -9.77 -10.83
CA ARG A 283 1.52 -11.14 -10.31
C ARG A 283 0.68 -11.99 -11.25
N VAL A 284 1.11 -13.23 -11.49
CA VAL A 284 0.37 -14.20 -12.32
C VAL A 284 0.18 -15.51 -11.57
N ASP A 285 -0.86 -16.26 -11.94
CA ASP A 285 -1.20 -17.54 -11.28
C ASP A 285 -0.03 -18.54 -11.27
N SER A 286 0.79 -18.58 -12.34
CA SER A 286 1.90 -19.53 -12.46
C SER A 286 3.01 -19.32 -11.41
N GLU A 287 2.99 -18.19 -10.70
CA GLU A 287 3.89 -17.93 -9.57
C GLU A 287 3.47 -18.64 -8.28
N PHE A 288 2.26 -19.21 -8.25
CA PHE A 288 1.68 -19.83 -7.07
C PHE A 288 1.37 -21.32 -7.35
N PRO A 289 1.82 -22.24 -6.48
CA PRO A 289 1.56 -23.67 -6.68
C PRO A 289 0.09 -23.98 -6.36
N GLY A 290 -0.73 -24.14 -7.41
CA GLY A 290 -2.13 -24.57 -7.30
C GLY A 290 -3.00 -23.57 -6.53
N TRP A 291 -3.35 -23.89 -5.29
CA TRP A 291 -4.25 -23.11 -4.43
C TRP A 291 -3.52 -22.26 -3.37
N ASP A 292 -2.19 -22.21 -3.39
CA ASP A 292 -1.41 -21.51 -2.35
C ASP A 292 -1.31 -19.99 -2.60
N TYR A 293 -2.43 -19.30 -2.42
CA TYR A 293 -2.47 -17.84 -2.40
C TYR A 293 -2.48 -17.27 -0.96
N TYR A 294 -2.19 -18.09 0.06
CA TYR A 294 -2.24 -17.67 1.47
C TYR A 294 -1.25 -16.55 1.79
N TYR A 295 -0.12 -16.52 1.09
CA TYR A 295 0.97 -15.58 1.32
C TYR A 295 0.90 -14.33 0.43
N THR A 296 -0.20 -14.16 -0.30
CA THR A 296 -0.50 -12.89 -0.99
C THR A 296 -1.00 -11.83 -0.01
N ILE A 297 -1.05 -10.58 -0.47
CA ILE A 297 -1.68 -9.48 0.27
C ILE A 297 -3.16 -9.80 0.57
N GLY A 298 -3.93 -10.24 -0.45
CA GLY A 298 -5.34 -10.60 -0.32
C GLY A 298 -5.60 -11.73 0.68
N GLY A 299 -4.68 -12.70 0.76
CA GLY A 299 -4.75 -13.82 1.70
C GLY A 299 -4.86 -13.38 3.17
N MET A 300 -4.33 -12.22 3.53
CA MET A 300 -4.50 -11.69 4.90
C MET A 300 -5.87 -11.02 5.11
N TYR A 301 -6.50 -10.49 4.07
CA TYR A 301 -7.73 -9.71 4.15
C TYR A 301 -9.01 -10.54 4.09
N SER A 302 -8.96 -11.71 3.46
CA SER A 302 -10.16 -12.51 3.25
C SER A 302 -9.85 -14.00 3.19
N ASN A 303 -10.91 -14.81 3.27
CA ASN A 303 -10.87 -16.21 2.86
C ASN A 303 -11.85 -16.37 1.69
N ILE A 304 -11.33 -16.61 0.49
CA ILE A 304 -12.08 -16.71 -0.77
C ILE A 304 -11.76 -18.07 -1.37
N GLY A 305 -12.78 -18.84 -1.78
CA GLY A 305 -12.58 -20.18 -2.33
C GLY A 305 -11.87 -21.16 -1.38
N GLY A 306 -11.88 -20.90 -0.07
CA GLY A 306 -11.11 -21.68 0.92
C GLY A 306 -9.64 -21.27 1.07
N MET A 307 -9.21 -20.17 0.45
CA MET A 307 -7.83 -19.67 0.45
C MET A 307 -7.70 -18.35 1.18
N GLY A 308 -6.63 -18.22 1.96
CA GLY A 308 -6.34 -17.03 2.77
C GLY A 308 -6.71 -17.20 4.24
N TRP A 309 -6.01 -16.46 5.08
CA TRP A 309 -6.15 -16.43 6.53
C TRP A 309 -7.33 -15.57 7.00
N GLY A 310 -7.70 -14.52 6.24
CA GLY A 310 -8.81 -13.63 6.58
C GLY A 310 -8.71 -13.05 7.99
N GLU A 311 -7.58 -12.41 8.32
CA GLU A 311 -7.25 -11.90 9.65
C GLU A 311 -7.24 -10.37 9.76
N MET A 312 -7.34 -9.70 8.61
CA MET A 312 -7.33 -8.25 8.47
C MET A 312 -8.68 -7.79 7.94
N TYR A 313 -9.33 -6.86 8.63
CA TYR A 313 -10.66 -6.35 8.28
C TYR A 313 -10.62 -4.84 8.09
N ALA A 314 -11.59 -4.30 7.36
CA ALA A 314 -11.82 -2.86 7.36
C ALA A 314 -12.05 -2.37 8.80
N SER A 315 -11.38 -1.28 9.18
CA SER A 315 -11.54 -0.68 10.51
C SER A 315 -12.91 -0.03 10.65
N ALA A 316 -13.40 0.13 11.88
CA ALA A 316 -14.63 0.88 12.12
C ALA A 316 -14.56 2.31 11.56
N LYS A 317 -13.39 2.95 11.69
CA LYS A 317 -13.15 4.30 11.18
C LYS A 317 -13.35 4.38 9.66
N TYR A 318 -12.84 3.39 8.92
CA TYR A 318 -13.00 3.34 7.47
C TYR A 318 -14.44 3.01 7.06
N LEU A 319 -15.09 2.10 7.78
CA LEU A 319 -16.51 1.77 7.56
C LEU A 319 -17.42 2.98 7.83
N ASP A 320 -17.14 3.76 8.87
CA ASP A 320 -17.88 5.00 9.17
C ASP A 320 -17.67 6.03 8.06
N LEU A 321 -16.44 6.15 7.53
CA LEU A 321 -16.12 7.05 6.42
C LEU A 321 -16.88 6.68 5.15
N LEU A 322 -16.94 5.39 4.79
CA LEU A 322 -17.73 4.89 3.64
C LEU A 322 -19.23 5.18 3.77
N ASN A 323 -19.73 5.29 5.00
CA ASN A 323 -21.14 5.52 5.30
C ASN A 323 -21.48 7.01 5.55
N GLU A 324 -20.50 7.92 5.48
CA GLU A 324 -20.67 9.32 5.88
C GLU A 324 -21.75 10.05 5.04
N THR A 325 -21.87 9.73 3.76
CA THR A 325 -22.89 10.30 2.86
C THR A 325 -24.18 9.49 2.80
N GLY A 326 -24.26 8.40 3.56
CA GLY A 326 -25.44 7.53 3.64
C GLY A 326 -25.05 6.08 3.87
N GLN A 327 -25.83 5.35 4.68
CA GLN A 327 -25.53 3.97 5.05
C GLN A 327 -25.54 3.02 3.85
N ASN A 328 -24.41 2.33 3.62
CA ASN A 328 -24.31 1.25 2.66
C ASN A 328 -25.03 -0.01 3.19
N ASP A 329 -25.74 -0.69 2.30
CA ASP A 329 -26.43 -1.95 2.57
C ASP A 329 -25.73 -3.09 1.83
N TRP A 330 -24.68 -3.61 2.45
CA TRP A 330 -23.90 -4.74 1.93
C TRP A 330 -24.71 -6.01 1.75
N PHE A 331 -25.72 -6.25 2.60
CA PHE A 331 -26.53 -7.45 2.50
C PHE A 331 -27.35 -7.46 1.20
N ASN A 332 -27.99 -6.33 0.88
CA ASN A 332 -28.77 -6.17 -0.35
C ASN A 332 -27.93 -5.65 -1.54
N LYS A 333 -26.60 -5.52 -1.37
CA LYS A 333 -25.67 -4.96 -2.37
C LYS A 333 -26.09 -3.59 -2.91
N LYS A 334 -26.60 -2.71 -2.04
CA LYS A 334 -26.95 -1.32 -2.36
C LYS A 334 -25.93 -0.39 -1.73
N TYR A 335 -25.18 0.30 -2.58
CA TYR A 335 -24.06 1.12 -2.17
C TYR A 335 -24.32 2.60 -2.47
N THR A 336 -24.28 3.42 -1.44
CA THR A 336 -24.26 4.89 -1.56
C THR A 336 -22.91 5.32 -2.13
N ASP A 337 -21.84 4.82 -1.55
CA ASP A 337 -20.47 4.94 -2.06
C ASP A 337 -20.05 3.60 -2.65
N ILE A 338 -19.73 3.55 -3.95
CA ILE A 338 -19.40 2.30 -4.63
C ILE A 338 -18.15 1.61 -4.07
N ARG A 339 -17.24 2.35 -3.41
CA ARG A 339 -16.04 1.79 -2.78
C ARG A 339 -16.39 0.82 -1.65
N ALA A 340 -17.59 0.91 -1.09
CA ALA A 340 -18.09 -0.05 -0.13
C ALA A 340 -18.18 -1.47 -0.70
N GLN A 341 -18.26 -1.63 -2.03
CA GLN A 341 -18.29 -2.93 -2.69
C GLN A 341 -16.99 -3.74 -2.50
N PHE A 342 -15.87 -3.08 -2.17
CA PHE A 342 -14.63 -3.78 -1.82
C PHE A 342 -14.62 -4.37 -0.41
N ILE A 343 -15.70 -4.17 0.35
CA ILE A 343 -15.87 -4.75 1.67
C ILE A 343 -16.95 -5.84 1.60
N GLU A 344 -16.63 -7.04 2.08
CA GLU A 344 -17.54 -8.18 2.13
C GLU A 344 -17.78 -8.62 3.59
N PRO A 345 -18.84 -8.11 4.24
CA PRO A 345 -19.23 -8.57 5.56
C PRO A 345 -19.64 -10.04 5.55
N GLN A 346 -19.16 -10.81 6.53
CA GLN A 346 -19.51 -12.23 6.67
C GLN A 346 -20.64 -12.39 7.70
N TYR A 347 -21.80 -12.88 7.26
CA TYR A 347 -22.98 -13.04 8.11
C TYR A 347 -23.17 -14.47 8.63
N VAL A 348 -23.88 -14.60 9.76
CA VAL A 348 -24.25 -15.87 10.39
C VAL A 348 -25.70 -16.21 10.06
N LYS A 349 -25.92 -17.47 9.71
CA LYS A 349 -27.25 -18.08 9.67
C LYS A 349 -27.51 -18.88 10.95
N ASP A 350 -28.76 -18.88 11.38
CA ASP A 350 -29.22 -19.72 12.49
C ASP A 350 -29.41 -21.19 12.07
N LYS A 351 -29.86 -22.02 13.01
CA LYS A 351 -30.13 -23.46 12.78
C LYS A 351 -31.25 -23.72 11.75
N THR A 352 -32.01 -22.70 11.37
CA THR A 352 -33.07 -22.76 10.36
C THR A 352 -32.64 -22.17 9.01
N ASP A 353 -31.33 -21.96 8.81
CA ASP A 353 -30.73 -21.36 7.62
C ASP A 353 -31.17 -19.89 7.36
N LYS A 354 -31.62 -19.19 8.41
CA LYS A 354 -32.04 -17.78 8.31
C LYS A 354 -30.99 -16.85 8.91
N TYR A 355 -30.78 -15.70 8.27
CA TYR A 355 -29.93 -14.65 8.82
C TYR A 355 -30.56 -14.02 10.05
N VAL A 356 -29.75 -13.80 11.09
CA VAL A 356 -30.21 -13.33 12.40
C VAL A 356 -30.18 -11.80 12.45
N PRO A 357 -31.33 -11.11 12.57
CA PRO A 357 -31.36 -9.65 12.66
C PRO A 357 -30.79 -9.17 14.00
N VAL A 358 -29.90 -8.17 13.94
CA VAL A 358 -29.25 -7.57 15.10
C VAL A 358 -29.13 -6.05 14.96
N PHE A 359 -29.05 -5.36 16.08
CA PHE A 359 -28.57 -4.00 16.18
C PHE A 359 -27.09 -4.04 16.53
N ARG A 360 -26.24 -3.49 15.65
CA ARG A 360 -24.78 -3.46 15.81
C ARG A 360 -24.34 -2.06 16.20
N PHE A 361 -23.48 -1.96 17.20
CA PHE A 361 -22.88 -0.71 17.63
C PHE A 361 -21.51 -0.95 18.25
N ILE A 362 -20.74 0.13 18.40
CA ILE A 362 -19.47 0.13 19.14
C ILE A 362 -19.72 0.83 20.46
N LYS A 363 -19.36 0.16 21.55
CA LYS A 363 -19.42 0.73 22.89
C LYS A 363 -18.03 1.12 23.39
N ASN A 364 -17.99 2.11 24.26
CA ASN A 364 -16.80 2.46 25.02
C ASN A 364 -16.60 1.43 26.15
N VAL A 365 -15.34 1.19 26.50
CA VAL A 365 -14.93 0.40 27.66
C VAL A 365 -14.26 1.33 28.65
N TYR A 366 -14.68 1.26 29.91
CA TYR A 366 -14.20 2.12 30.98
C TYR A 366 -13.45 1.30 32.04
N ASP A 367 -12.43 1.88 32.65
CA ASP A 367 -11.76 1.33 33.83
C ASP A 367 -12.61 1.54 35.11
N ALA A 368 -12.13 1.03 36.25
CA ALA A 368 -12.81 1.17 37.53
C ALA A 368 -12.94 2.63 38.02
N SER A 369 -12.17 3.56 37.44
CA SER A 369 -12.20 4.99 37.73
C SER A 369 -13.14 5.76 36.79
N GLY A 370 -13.76 5.08 35.81
CA GLY A 370 -14.65 5.68 34.82
C GLY A 370 -13.94 6.30 33.62
N ASN A 371 -12.62 6.11 33.46
CA ASN A 371 -11.90 6.58 32.28
C ASN A 371 -12.10 5.63 31.12
N GLN A 372 -12.29 6.16 29.91
CA GLN A 372 -12.34 5.32 28.72
C GLN A 372 -10.96 4.72 28.43
N VAL A 373 -10.90 3.40 28.26
CA VAL A 373 -9.65 2.66 28.01
C VAL A 373 -9.68 1.83 26.72
N ASN A 374 -10.86 1.50 26.18
CA ASN A 374 -10.99 0.69 24.96
C ASN A 374 -12.36 0.89 24.28
N PHE A 375 -12.59 0.14 23.20
CA PHE A 375 -13.85 0.04 22.46
C PHE A 375 -14.17 -1.42 22.17
N ASN A 376 -15.45 -1.80 22.23
CA ASN A 376 -15.90 -3.16 21.87
C ASN A 376 -17.07 -3.12 20.89
N TYR A 377 -17.07 -4.04 19.92
CA TYR A 377 -18.24 -4.31 19.10
C TYR A 377 -19.32 -5.02 19.92
N VAL A 378 -20.57 -4.65 19.68
CA VAL A 378 -21.75 -5.29 20.27
C VAL A 378 -22.75 -5.60 19.15
N GLN A 379 -23.38 -6.77 19.24
CA GLN A 379 -24.45 -7.20 18.34
C GLN A 379 -25.59 -7.75 19.19
N LEU A 380 -26.71 -7.03 19.27
CA LEU A 380 -27.88 -7.46 20.04
C LEU A 380 -29.00 -7.85 19.10
N ARG A 381 -29.61 -9.02 19.28
CA ARG A 381 -30.83 -9.37 18.55
C ARG A 381 -31.90 -8.35 18.86
N TYR A 382 -32.67 -7.94 17.87
CA TYR A 382 -33.81 -7.05 18.09
C TYR A 382 -35.10 -7.71 17.61
N THR A 383 -36.20 -7.30 18.24
CA THR A 383 -37.56 -7.71 17.88
C THR A 383 -38.41 -6.48 17.66
N ARG A 384 -39.26 -6.53 16.64
CA ARG A 384 -40.30 -5.51 16.41
C ARG A 384 -41.51 -5.84 17.26
N GLN A 385 -41.92 -4.89 18.09
CA GLN A 385 -43.07 -4.99 18.95
C GLN A 385 -44.37 -4.64 18.18
N PRO A 386 -45.56 -4.99 18.71
CA PRO A 386 -46.85 -4.67 18.06
C PRO A 386 -47.08 -3.18 17.81
N ASP A 387 -46.45 -2.30 18.59
CA ASP A 387 -46.48 -0.84 18.44
C ASP A 387 -45.43 -0.30 17.44
N ASN A 388 -44.78 -1.19 16.69
CA ASN A 388 -43.66 -0.95 15.79
C ASN A 388 -42.36 -0.47 16.43
N SER A 389 -42.28 -0.35 17.75
CA SER A 389 -41.01 -0.10 18.45
C SER A 389 -40.06 -1.28 18.27
N LEU A 390 -38.76 -1.02 18.36
CA LEU A 390 -37.74 -2.06 18.30
C LEU A 390 -37.09 -2.21 19.67
N THR A 391 -37.01 -3.43 20.15
CA THR A 391 -36.37 -3.75 21.44
C THR A 391 -35.28 -4.78 21.25
N CYS A 392 -34.13 -4.60 21.89
CA CYS A 392 -33.04 -5.54 21.91
C CYS A 392 -33.18 -6.58 23.03
N ASP A 393 -32.87 -7.84 22.72
CA ASP A 393 -32.67 -8.92 23.67
C ASP A 393 -31.43 -8.63 24.52
N THR A 394 -31.62 -8.67 25.83
CA THR A 394 -30.60 -8.36 26.84
C THR A 394 -30.01 -9.59 27.51
N THR A 395 -30.39 -10.80 27.09
CA THR A 395 -29.88 -12.04 27.66
C THR A 395 -28.35 -12.04 27.66
N GLY A 396 -27.74 -12.18 28.84
CA GLY A 396 -26.28 -12.18 29.02
C GLY A 396 -25.59 -10.81 28.97
N THR A 397 -26.34 -9.71 28.92
CA THR A 397 -25.77 -8.33 28.88
C THR A 397 -25.75 -7.61 30.22
N GLY A 398 -26.28 -8.23 31.29
CA GLY A 398 -26.42 -7.62 32.62
C GLY A 398 -27.62 -6.69 32.78
N HIS A 399 -28.45 -6.53 31.74
CA HIS A 399 -29.70 -5.76 31.80
C HIS A 399 -30.90 -6.68 32.10
N THR A 400 -31.74 -6.28 33.06
CA THR A 400 -32.93 -7.03 33.50
C THR A 400 -34.20 -6.72 32.70
N THR A 401 -34.18 -5.64 31.90
CA THR A 401 -35.30 -5.22 31.04
C THR A 401 -34.84 -5.08 29.59
N PRO A 402 -35.68 -5.40 28.58
CA PRO A 402 -35.37 -5.15 27.17
C PRO A 402 -34.98 -3.70 26.91
N LEU A 403 -33.98 -3.50 26.06
CA LEU A 403 -33.50 -2.15 25.70
C LEU A 403 -34.24 -1.65 24.47
N VAL A 404 -34.85 -0.47 24.55
CA VAL A 404 -35.58 0.14 23.43
C VAL A 404 -34.63 0.89 22.51
N LEU A 405 -34.74 0.67 21.20
CA LEU A 405 -34.01 1.44 20.20
C LEU A 405 -34.78 2.73 19.86
N THR A 406 -34.06 3.85 19.86
CA THR A 406 -34.59 5.15 19.48
C THR A 406 -34.25 5.44 18.01
N PRO A 407 -35.23 5.73 17.13
CA PRO A 407 -34.98 6.12 15.74
C PRO A 407 -34.05 7.32 15.61
N ILE A 408 -33.05 7.23 14.72
CA ILE A 408 -32.26 8.39 14.25
C ILE A 408 -32.63 8.67 12.79
N ASP A 409 -32.43 7.68 11.93
CA ASP A 409 -32.86 7.68 10.53
C ASP A 409 -33.22 6.23 10.14
N PRO A 410 -34.49 5.83 10.36
CA PRO A 410 -34.96 4.49 10.04
C PRO A 410 -34.79 4.09 8.57
N ALA A 411 -34.87 5.05 7.64
CA ALA A 411 -34.69 4.77 6.21
C ALA A 411 -33.26 4.30 5.91
N GLN A 412 -32.29 4.79 6.68
CA GLN A 412 -30.90 4.36 6.66
C GLN A 412 -30.57 3.27 7.69
N ARG A 413 -31.57 2.70 8.38
CA ARG A 413 -31.39 1.68 9.43
C ARG A 413 -30.64 2.18 10.66
N LEU A 414 -30.62 3.49 10.92
CA LEU A 414 -29.87 4.11 12.01
C LEU A 414 -30.74 4.34 13.25
N TYR A 415 -30.24 3.86 14.39
CA TYR A 415 -30.91 3.98 15.70
C TYR A 415 -29.87 4.25 16.78
N SER A 416 -30.32 4.72 17.94
CA SER A 416 -29.53 4.74 19.18
C SER A 416 -30.08 3.78 20.23
N ILE A 417 -29.22 3.37 21.14
CA ILE A 417 -29.55 2.56 22.31
C ILE A 417 -28.95 3.20 23.57
N ASN A 418 -29.66 3.17 24.70
CA ASN A 418 -29.04 3.39 26.00
C ASN A 418 -28.53 2.05 26.53
N TYR A 419 -27.21 1.89 26.61
CA TYR A 419 -26.55 0.66 27.04
C TYR A 419 -25.59 0.98 28.17
N GLN A 420 -25.79 0.36 29.34
CA GLN A 420 -24.99 0.59 30.55
C GLN A 420 -24.87 2.08 30.93
N GLY A 421 -25.95 2.86 30.79
CA GLY A 421 -25.99 4.29 31.16
C GLY A 421 -25.45 5.26 30.10
N HIS A 422 -24.99 4.76 28.95
CA HIS A 422 -24.47 5.57 27.85
C HIS A 422 -25.31 5.39 26.59
N THR A 423 -25.41 6.44 25.77
CA THR A 423 -26.12 6.39 24.49
C THR A 423 -25.14 6.06 23.37
N TYR A 424 -25.44 5.02 22.59
CA TYR A 424 -24.63 4.63 21.43
C TYR A 424 -25.47 4.64 20.16
N ARG A 425 -24.88 5.16 19.08
CA ARG A 425 -25.42 5.05 17.73
C ARG A 425 -25.03 3.71 17.12
N GLY A 426 -25.93 3.10 16.38
CA GLY A 426 -25.70 1.84 15.69
C GLY A 426 -26.59 1.66 14.47
N VAL A 427 -26.54 0.47 13.90
CA VAL A 427 -27.23 0.13 12.66
C VAL A 427 -27.99 -1.20 12.81
N LEU A 428 -29.20 -1.28 12.24
CA LEU A 428 -29.89 -2.55 12.05
C LEU A 428 -29.24 -3.31 10.90
N ASP A 429 -28.86 -4.55 11.15
CA ASP A 429 -28.17 -5.41 10.20
C ASP A 429 -28.39 -6.89 10.55
N TYR A 430 -27.61 -7.78 9.95
CA TYR A 430 -27.53 -9.19 10.32
C TYR A 430 -26.30 -9.50 11.15
N GLN A 431 -26.41 -10.56 11.95
CA GLN A 431 -25.36 -11.00 12.86
C GLN A 431 -24.11 -11.35 12.06
N MET A 432 -23.02 -10.66 12.36
CA MET A 432 -21.71 -10.91 11.76
C MET A 432 -21.05 -12.13 12.37
N LYS A 433 -20.38 -12.90 11.52
CA LYS A 433 -19.39 -13.89 11.93
C LYS A 433 -18.25 -13.17 12.63
N LEU A 434 -17.82 -13.72 13.75
CA LEU A 434 -16.73 -13.20 14.54
C LEU A 434 -15.49 -14.06 14.33
N ASN A 435 -14.33 -13.43 14.20
CA ASN A 435 -13.06 -14.07 14.44
C ASN A 435 -12.48 -13.52 15.75
N ARG A 436 -12.33 -14.40 16.73
CA ARG A 436 -12.23 -14.04 18.15
C ARG A 436 -13.45 -13.21 18.57
N VAL A 437 -13.31 -11.90 18.70
CA VAL A 437 -14.39 -10.99 19.12
C VAL A 437 -14.70 -9.92 18.08
N TYR A 438 -14.03 -9.94 16.92
CA TYR A 438 -14.14 -8.90 15.91
C TYR A 438 -14.99 -9.36 14.71
N PRO A 439 -15.92 -8.50 14.23
CA PRO A 439 -16.74 -8.81 13.06
C PRO A 439 -15.89 -8.87 11.80
N MET A 440 -16.11 -9.92 11.01
CA MET A 440 -15.33 -10.19 9.80
C MET A 440 -15.84 -9.36 8.62
N PHE A 441 -15.25 -8.17 8.43
CA PHE A 441 -15.43 -7.34 7.25
C PHE A 441 -14.26 -7.55 6.30
N TYR A 442 -14.35 -8.58 5.47
CA TYR A 442 -13.30 -8.89 4.51
C TYR A 442 -13.07 -7.73 3.56
N VAL A 443 -11.80 -7.49 3.23
CA VAL A 443 -11.41 -6.55 2.18
C VAL A 443 -11.06 -7.37 0.95
N VAL A 444 -11.73 -7.12 -0.17
CA VAL A 444 -11.54 -7.89 -1.43
C VAL A 444 -10.85 -7.10 -2.53
N LYS A 445 -10.49 -5.83 -2.27
CA LYS A 445 -9.77 -4.97 -3.24
C LYS A 445 -8.44 -5.58 -3.70
N CYS A 446 -7.82 -6.41 -2.86
CA CYS A 446 -6.54 -7.08 -3.13
C CYS A 446 -6.73 -8.58 -3.49
N SER A 447 -7.82 -8.93 -4.16
CA SER A 447 -8.19 -10.31 -4.47
C SER A 447 -9.00 -10.40 -5.77
N ARG A 448 -9.17 -11.61 -6.29
CA ARG A 448 -10.01 -11.96 -7.45
C ARG A 448 -9.57 -11.39 -8.81
N GLN A 449 -8.30 -11.05 -8.97
CA GLN A 449 -7.77 -10.62 -10.26
C GLN A 449 -8.12 -11.62 -11.37
N GLY A 450 -8.52 -11.11 -12.54
CA GLY A 450 -8.98 -11.92 -13.67
C GLY A 450 -10.34 -12.60 -13.47
N GLY A 451 -11.15 -12.12 -12.51
CA GLY A 451 -12.48 -12.66 -12.21
C GLY A 451 -12.48 -14.02 -11.53
N LYS A 452 -11.36 -14.42 -10.93
CA LYS A 452 -11.17 -15.74 -10.30
C LYS A 452 -11.53 -15.70 -8.82
N GLU A 453 -12.09 -16.77 -8.27
CA GLU A 453 -12.34 -16.88 -6.82
C GLU A 453 -11.04 -17.29 -6.08
N ASN A 454 -10.01 -16.44 -6.15
CA ASN A 454 -8.72 -16.61 -5.49
C ASN A 454 -8.20 -15.29 -4.89
N GLN A 455 -6.99 -15.32 -4.34
CA GLN A 455 -6.33 -14.14 -3.74
C GLN A 455 -5.27 -13.53 -4.68
N LEU A 456 -5.32 -13.81 -5.99
CA LEU A 456 -4.40 -13.17 -6.94
C LEU A 456 -4.64 -11.67 -6.94
N TYR A 457 -3.56 -10.92 -6.84
CA TYR A 457 -3.55 -9.47 -6.89
C TYR A 457 -2.17 -8.95 -7.27
N SER A 458 -2.16 -7.98 -8.18
CA SER A 458 -0.99 -7.24 -8.63
C SER A 458 -0.98 -5.87 -7.95
N PRO A 459 -0.01 -5.57 -7.07
CA PRO A 459 0.04 -4.28 -6.39
C PRO A 459 0.13 -3.10 -7.36
N VAL A 460 -0.85 -2.20 -7.26
CA VAL A 460 -0.88 -0.95 -8.03
C VAL A 460 0.11 0.02 -7.41
N ILE A 461 1.04 0.52 -8.21
CA ILE A 461 2.04 1.50 -7.77
C ILE A 461 1.56 2.91 -8.07
N SER A 462 0.92 3.14 -9.22
CA SER A 462 0.29 4.42 -9.57
C SER A 462 -0.87 4.22 -10.55
N ARG A 463 -1.91 5.05 -10.42
CA ARG A 463 -3.09 5.06 -11.28
C ARG A 463 -3.66 6.48 -11.43
N LEU A 464 -4.53 6.66 -12.42
CA LEU A 464 -5.03 7.97 -12.83
C LEU A 464 -5.73 8.74 -11.69
N ASP A 465 -6.51 8.08 -10.86
CA ASP A 465 -7.25 8.73 -9.76
C ASP A 465 -6.31 9.42 -8.77
N GLU A 466 -5.15 8.83 -8.53
CA GLU A 466 -4.12 9.42 -7.70
C GLU A 466 -3.57 10.70 -8.32
N MET A 467 -3.48 10.81 -9.64
CA MET A 467 -3.01 12.04 -10.29
C MET A 467 -3.96 13.20 -10.03
N TYR A 468 -5.27 12.97 -10.10
CA TYR A 468 -6.28 13.96 -9.71
C TYR A 468 -6.12 14.33 -8.23
N LEU A 469 -5.96 13.35 -7.35
CA LEU A 469 -5.85 13.59 -5.90
C LEU A 469 -4.53 14.23 -5.47
N ASN A 470 -3.42 13.94 -6.17
CA ASN A 470 -2.13 14.61 -5.95
C ASN A 470 -2.23 16.07 -6.39
N ARG A 471 -2.83 16.32 -7.58
CA ARG A 471 -3.07 17.66 -8.09
C ARG A 471 -4.02 18.45 -7.20
N ALA A 472 -5.06 17.82 -6.67
CA ALA A 472 -6.00 18.43 -5.74
C ALA A 472 -5.31 18.90 -4.46
N GLU A 473 -4.57 18.02 -3.79
CA GLU A 473 -3.85 18.36 -2.57
C GLU A 473 -2.83 19.47 -2.80
N ALA A 474 -2.02 19.34 -3.86
CA ALA A 474 -1.04 20.36 -4.20
C ALA A 474 -1.70 21.71 -4.52
N ASN A 475 -2.86 21.72 -5.18
CA ASN A 475 -3.64 22.93 -5.42
C ASN A 475 -4.15 23.56 -4.11
N VAL A 476 -4.57 22.77 -3.11
CA VAL A 476 -4.91 23.33 -1.79
C VAL A 476 -3.70 24.02 -1.16
N LYS A 477 -2.52 23.40 -1.21
CA LYS A 477 -1.26 23.98 -0.70
C LYS A 477 -0.82 25.24 -1.44
N LEU A 478 -1.25 25.40 -2.69
CA LEU A 478 -1.06 26.62 -3.49
C LEU A 478 -2.15 27.68 -3.28
N GLY A 479 -3.22 27.38 -2.54
CA GLY A 479 -4.39 28.25 -2.39
C GLY A 479 -5.38 28.21 -3.57
N ASN A 480 -5.19 27.30 -4.53
CA ASN A 480 -6.03 27.12 -5.73
C ASN A 480 -7.27 26.25 -5.41
N ILE A 481 -8.13 26.73 -4.51
CA ILE A 481 -9.24 25.93 -3.94
C ILE A 481 -10.24 25.44 -5.00
N SER A 482 -10.59 26.27 -5.99
CA SER A 482 -11.52 25.87 -7.05
C SER A 482 -10.98 24.73 -7.92
N SER A 483 -9.68 24.75 -8.23
CA SER A 483 -9.02 23.68 -8.99
C SER A 483 -8.96 22.38 -8.18
N ALA A 484 -8.63 22.48 -6.88
CA ALA A 484 -8.66 21.33 -5.99
C ALA A 484 -10.05 20.70 -5.87
N MET A 485 -11.09 21.52 -5.75
CA MET A 485 -12.48 21.04 -5.72
C MET A 485 -12.86 20.31 -7.02
N ALA A 486 -12.46 20.83 -8.18
CA ALA A 486 -12.74 20.19 -9.47
C ALA A 486 -12.08 18.81 -9.60
N ASP A 487 -10.83 18.69 -9.17
CA ASP A 487 -10.11 17.41 -9.16
C ASP A 487 -10.75 16.41 -8.19
N VAL A 488 -11.09 16.83 -6.96
CA VAL A 488 -11.80 15.98 -5.98
C VAL A 488 -13.16 15.54 -6.51
N ASN A 489 -13.93 16.45 -7.10
CA ASN A 489 -15.26 16.15 -7.61
C ASN A 489 -15.23 15.17 -8.78
N THR A 490 -14.18 15.18 -9.59
CA THR A 490 -13.97 14.18 -10.65
C THR A 490 -14.01 12.75 -10.08
N ILE A 491 -13.28 12.52 -9.00
CA ILE A 491 -13.20 11.20 -8.34
C ILE A 491 -14.47 10.90 -7.54
N ARG A 492 -14.95 11.90 -6.81
CA ARG A 492 -16.06 11.75 -5.89
C ARG A 492 -17.38 11.48 -6.60
N GLU A 493 -17.66 12.17 -7.71
CA GLU A 493 -18.88 11.98 -8.50
C GLU A 493 -18.93 10.58 -9.14
N ARG A 494 -17.78 10.02 -9.52
CA ARG A 494 -17.68 8.63 -9.97
C ARG A 494 -18.10 7.68 -8.85
N ALA A 495 -17.64 7.90 -7.62
CA ALA A 495 -17.92 6.99 -6.51
C ALA A 495 -19.35 7.14 -5.94
N ILE A 496 -19.82 8.37 -5.81
CA ILE A 496 -21.06 8.77 -5.14
C ILE A 496 -21.90 9.59 -6.13
N VAL A 497 -23.05 9.06 -6.53
CA VAL A 497 -23.94 9.72 -7.50
C VAL A 497 -24.49 11.02 -6.89
N GLY A 498 -24.24 12.16 -7.54
CA GLY A 498 -24.57 13.48 -7.00
C GLY A 498 -23.73 13.88 -5.79
N GLY A 499 -22.56 13.25 -5.60
CA GLY A 499 -21.69 13.43 -4.44
C GLY A 499 -20.76 14.64 -4.50
N SER A 500 -20.72 15.35 -5.62
CA SER A 500 -19.87 16.53 -5.83
C SER A 500 -20.04 17.58 -4.72
N TYR A 501 -18.92 18.12 -4.23
CA TYR A 501 -18.92 19.25 -3.32
C TYR A 501 -19.25 20.55 -4.05
N THR A 502 -20.05 21.38 -3.39
CA THR A 502 -20.29 22.77 -3.79
C THR A 502 -19.17 23.69 -3.27
N SER A 503 -19.05 24.89 -3.84
CA SER A 503 -18.11 25.92 -3.35
C SER A 503 -18.39 26.36 -1.91
N ALA A 504 -19.63 26.21 -1.43
CA ALA A 504 -19.98 26.47 -0.04
C ALA A 504 -19.46 25.39 0.93
N GLN A 505 -19.32 24.14 0.44
CA GLN A 505 -18.78 23.02 1.22
C GLN A 505 -17.26 22.94 1.13
N PHE A 506 -16.68 23.20 -0.04
CA PHE A 506 -15.24 23.12 -0.32
C PHE A 506 -14.60 24.52 -0.30
N THR A 507 -14.30 24.99 0.90
CA THR A 507 -13.70 26.31 1.17
C THR A 507 -12.23 26.14 1.56
N ALA A 508 -11.47 27.23 1.64
CA ALA A 508 -10.10 27.18 2.15
C ALA A 508 -9.98 26.54 3.55
N ALA A 509 -11.01 26.68 4.40
CA ALA A 509 -11.03 26.10 5.74
C ALA A 509 -11.35 24.60 5.77
N THR A 510 -12.06 24.08 4.76
CA THR A 510 -12.52 22.69 4.72
C THR A 510 -11.77 21.84 3.70
N ALA A 511 -11.08 22.46 2.73
CA ALA A 511 -10.43 21.80 1.59
C ALA A 511 -9.46 20.70 2.02
N LYS A 512 -8.58 20.95 2.99
CA LYS A 512 -7.66 19.93 3.54
C LYS A 512 -8.42 18.67 3.94
N THR A 513 -9.41 18.82 4.83
CA THR A 513 -10.17 17.69 5.35
C THR A 513 -10.91 16.93 4.25
N LEU A 514 -11.49 17.64 3.27
CA LEU A 514 -12.23 17.01 2.19
C LEU A 514 -11.31 16.28 1.19
N VAL A 515 -10.14 16.83 0.89
CA VAL A 515 -9.11 16.15 0.08
C VAL A 515 -8.57 14.92 0.81
N ASP A 516 -8.17 15.04 2.07
CA ASP A 516 -7.60 13.93 2.85
C ASP A 516 -8.63 12.79 3.01
N LYS A 517 -9.92 13.11 3.17
CA LYS A 517 -11.01 12.13 3.18
C LYS A 517 -11.17 11.42 1.83
N GLU A 518 -11.20 12.16 0.73
CA GLU A 518 -11.36 11.55 -0.60
C GLU A 518 -10.16 10.67 -0.94
N ARG A 519 -8.94 11.11 -0.59
CA ARG A 519 -7.72 10.30 -0.69
C ARG A 519 -7.81 9.01 0.12
N GLN A 520 -8.25 9.11 1.38
CA GLN A 520 -8.41 7.93 2.24
C GLN A 520 -9.43 6.93 1.68
N LEU A 521 -10.55 7.42 1.15
CA LEU A 521 -11.58 6.57 0.53
C LEU A 521 -11.06 5.91 -0.76
N GLU A 522 -10.51 6.72 -1.66
CA GLU A 522 -10.13 6.27 -3.00
C GLU A 522 -8.93 5.31 -2.96
N LEU A 523 -7.88 5.67 -2.24
CA LEU A 523 -6.61 4.93 -2.16
C LEU A 523 -6.57 3.93 -0.99
N ALA A 524 -7.72 3.63 -0.37
CA ALA A 524 -7.77 2.63 0.68
C ALA A 524 -7.23 1.29 0.19
N PHE A 525 -6.40 0.66 1.02
CA PHE A 525 -5.77 -0.63 0.74
C PHE A 525 -4.80 -0.60 -0.44
N GLU A 526 -4.17 0.55 -0.72
CA GLU A 526 -3.15 0.76 -1.76
C GLU A 526 -1.82 1.31 -1.18
N ALA A 527 -1.60 1.17 0.14
CA ALA A 527 -0.31 1.42 0.81
C ALA A 527 0.12 2.89 0.91
N GLU A 528 -0.83 3.82 0.97
CA GLU A 528 -0.53 5.25 1.10
C GLU A 528 -0.99 5.85 2.43
N ARG A 529 -1.97 5.24 3.12
CA ARG A 529 -2.72 5.92 4.20
C ARG A 529 -1.86 6.45 5.34
N SER A 530 -0.93 5.66 5.87
CA SER A 530 -0.07 6.15 6.97
C SER A 530 0.84 7.29 6.53
N TYR A 531 1.38 7.21 5.32
CA TYR A 531 2.25 8.23 4.77
C TYR A 531 1.51 9.53 4.51
N ASP A 532 0.28 9.47 3.98
CA ASP A 532 -0.57 10.65 3.77
C ASP A 532 -0.80 11.44 5.08
N VAL A 533 -1.02 10.74 6.19
CA VAL A 533 -1.17 11.36 7.52
C VAL A 533 0.15 12.00 7.97
N PHE A 534 1.24 11.23 8.00
CA PHE A 534 2.49 11.71 8.60
C PHE A 534 3.22 12.76 7.75
N ARG A 535 3.16 12.68 6.41
CA ARG A 535 3.81 13.67 5.54
C ARG A 535 3.17 15.04 5.62
N ASN A 536 1.88 15.09 5.96
CA ASN A 536 1.15 16.33 6.22
C ASN A 536 1.24 16.79 7.69
N GLY A 537 2.06 16.14 8.51
CA GLY A 537 2.27 16.53 9.91
C GLY A 537 1.13 16.14 10.85
N ASP A 538 0.15 15.37 10.37
CA ASP A 538 -1.02 14.98 11.16
C ASP A 538 -0.71 13.85 12.13
N THR A 539 -1.58 13.71 13.12
CA THR A 539 -1.54 12.61 14.09
C THR A 539 -2.41 11.45 13.61
N LEU A 540 -1.84 10.25 13.58
CA LEU A 540 -2.60 9.03 13.28
C LEU A 540 -3.39 8.59 14.51
N THR A 541 -4.71 8.51 14.35
CA THR A 541 -5.64 8.18 15.43
C THR A 541 -6.40 6.88 15.14
N ARG A 542 -6.30 5.92 16.05
CA ARG A 542 -6.97 4.60 15.96
C ARG A 542 -7.97 4.37 17.09
N ARG A 543 -8.85 5.35 17.30
CA ARG A 543 -9.88 5.31 18.35
C ARG A 543 -11.07 4.44 17.92
N PHE A 544 -10.83 3.15 17.74
CA PHE A 544 -11.80 2.13 17.36
C PHE A 544 -11.41 0.76 17.95
N PRO A 545 -12.32 -0.24 18.01
CA PRO A 545 -12.00 -1.55 18.55
C PRO A 545 -10.85 -2.22 17.80
N GLY A 546 -9.96 -2.90 18.50
CA GLY A 546 -8.87 -3.67 17.90
C GLY A 546 -7.78 -4.01 18.92
N PRO A 547 -6.80 -4.84 18.52
CA PRO A 547 -5.69 -5.25 19.39
C PRO A 547 -4.53 -4.22 19.44
N HIS A 548 -4.61 -3.13 18.68
CA HIS A 548 -3.74 -1.97 18.86
C HIS A 548 -4.03 -1.27 20.20
N GLN A 549 -3.29 -0.22 20.52
CA GLN A 549 -3.56 0.62 21.70
C GLN A 549 -4.50 1.78 21.29
N PRO A 550 -5.83 1.67 21.48
CA PRO A 550 -6.78 2.61 20.89
C PRO A 550 -6.80 3.99 21.56
N MET A 551 -6.17 4.12 22.74
CA MET A 551 -6.02 5.39 23.48
C MET A 551 -4.68 6.07 23.23
N VAL A 552 -3.82 5.49 22.39
CA VAL A 552 -2.51 6.05 22.04
C VAL A 552 -2.58 6.55 20.60
N ASP A 553 -2.46 7.86 20.45
CA ASP A 553 -2.35 8.51 19.15
C ASP A 553 -0.86 8.66 18.78
N ILE A 554 -0.54 8.53 17.49
CA ILE A 554 0.84 8.59 17.00
C ILE A 554 1.04 9.93 16.26
N PRO A 555 1.72 10.93 16.85
CA PRO A 555 2.01 12.17 16.15
C PRO A 555 3.03 11.94 15.03
N ALA A 556 3.00 12.76 13.97
CA ALA A 556 3.99 12.69 12.88
C ALA A 556 5.45 12.87 13.35
N THR A 557 5.65 13.41 14.56
CA THR A 557 6.97 13.57 15.17
C THR A 557 7.45 12.33 15.92
N ASP A 558 6.61 11.31 16.15
CA ASP A 558 6.99 10.12 16.90
C ASP A 558 8.10 9.33 16.19
N TYR A 559 9.13 8.87 16.91
CA TYR A 559 10.26 8.11 16.37
C TYR A 559 9.80 6.85 15.65
N ARG A 560 8.66 6.28 16.07
CA ARG A 560 8.04 5.10 15.46
C ARG A 560 7.28 5.44 14.18
N VAL A 561 7.34 6.66 13.64
CA VAL A 561 6.83 6.94 12.29
C VAL A 561 7.72 6.23 11.25
N ILE A 562 9.04 6.21 11.47
CA ILE A 562 10.02 5.59 10.55
C ILE A 562 10.45 4.22 11.04
N TYR A 563 10.68 3.29 10.11
CA TYR A 563 11.03 1.92 10.43
C TYR A 563 12.51 1.81 10.83
N PHE A 564 12.87 0.81 11.60
CA PHE A 564 14.28 0.56 11.88
C PHE A 564 14.96 -0.05 10.64
N ILE A 565 16.19 0.38 10.38
CA ILE A 565 17.06 -0.30 9.43
C ILE A 565 17.22 -1.75 9.91
N PRO A 566 17.04 -2.76 9.03
CA PRO A 566 17.15 -4.15 9.45
C PRO A 566 18.50 -4.44 10.11
N GLN A 567 18.47 -5.12 11.27
CA GLN A 567 19.68 -5.34 12.04
C GLN A 567 20.72 -6.18 11.27
N SER A 568 20.29 -7.15 10.45
CA SER A 568 21.21 -7.94 9.63
C SER A 568 21.87 -7.11 8.54
N ALA A 569 21.18 -6.12 7.96
CA ALA A 569 21.77 -5.17 7.03
C ALA A 569 22.89 -4.35 7.69
N ILE A 570 22.67 -3.85 8.92
CA ILE A 570 23.70 -3.14 9.70
C ILE A 570 24.89 -4.06 9.98
N ASN A 571 24.64 -5.30 10.43
CA ASN A 571 25.70 -6.23 10.80
C ASN A 571 26.57 -6.64 9.59
N ALA A 572 25.98 -6.73 8.39
CA ALA A 572 26.68 -7.05 7.16
C ALA A 572 27.40 -5.84 6.54
N TYR A 573 27.10 -4.63 7.01
CA TYR A 573 27.64 -3.40 6.46
C TYR A 573 29.07 -3.17 6.97
N LYS A 574 30.06 -3.20 6.08
CA LYS A 574 31.46 -2.91 6.46
C LYS A 574 31.71 -1.44 6.83
N GLY A 575 30.88 -0.53 6.33
CA GLY A 575 30.89 0.89 6.71
C GLY A 575 30.09 1.19 7.98
N ASN A 576 29.76 2.46 8.23
CA ASN A 576 28.87 2.83 9.33
C ASN A 576 27.42 3.02 8.82
N LEU A 577 26.60 1.97 8.93
CA LEU A 577 25.17 2.06 8.65
C LEU A 577 24.39 2.43 9.92
N GLU A 578 24.08 3.71 10.07
CA GLU A 578 23.44 4.22 11.28
C GLU A 578 21.95 3.82 11.39
N GLN A 579 21.55 3.37 12.58
CA GLN A 579 20.19 3.01 12.92
C GLN A 579 19.31 4.25 13.17
N ASN A 580 18.01 4.15 12.89
CA ASN A 580 17.04 5.18 13.25
C ASN A 580 16.83 5.29 14.79
N PRO A 581 16.42 6.46 15.30
CA PRO A 581 16.23 6.70 16.73
C PRO A 581 15.23 5.73 17.38
N ARG A 582 15.52 5.29 18.62
CA ARG A 582 14.64 4.40 19.41
C ARG A 582 13.75 5.14 20.41
N SER A 583 13.84 6.47 20.42
CA SER A 583 13.06 7.39 21.23
C SER A 583 12.98 8.74 20.51
N ASN A 584 12.01 9.57 20.91
CA ASN A 584 11.88 10.95 20.41
C ASN A 584 13.03 11.85 20.85
#